data_AF-D8RCF2-F1
#
_entry.id   AF-D8RCF2-F1
#
_cell.length_a   1.000
_cell.length_b   1.000
_cell.length_c   1.000
_cell.angle_alpha   90.00
_cell.angle_beta   90.00
_cell.angle_gamma   90.00
#
_symmetry.space_group_name_H-M   'P 1'
#
loop_
_entity.id
_entity.type
_entity.pdbx_description
1 polymer ?
#
loop_
_entity_poly.entity_id
_entity_poly.type
_entity_poly.pdbx_seq_one_letter_code
_entity_poly.pdbx_strand_id
1 'polypeptide(L)'
;LNFLVIGDWGRNGFYNQSLVASQMGRVGELLDIDFVISVGDNFYNTGLTGVKDPKFTTSFSRIYTAPSLQKPWYTILGNHDYMGDALAQLDPAMTQRDSRWYCRREFELRRSLSCESSVDLFFIDTTPFIDEYWMPNATQTFDWRGLAPRQEQLRSQVEASDAAFTLLASSRATWKIVVGHHTMHSFGHHGDSVELLDQILPVLEAHDVDAYINGHDHCLEHIKHSDSKITFITSGAGSKSWQGIRPATVANGLHFAYDGQGFVSASVGRSSFLLEFYDAFGNVLHTTHLRK
;
A
#
# COMPACT_ATOMS: atom_id res chain seq x y z
N LEU A 1 -2.57 -3.23 -18.19
CA LEU A 1 -3.20 -3.36 -16.87
C LEU A 1 -3.10 -2.01 -16.19
N ASN A 2 -4.22 -1.41 -15.83
CA ASN A 2 -4.27 -0.07 -15.23
C ASN A 2 -4.90 -0.16 -13.84
N PHE A 3 -4.28 0.47 -12.84
CA PHE A 3 -4.84 0.50 -11.48
C PHE A 3 -4.47 1.79 -10.76
N LEU A 4 -5.22 2.10 -9.70
CA LEU A 4 -4.89 3.19 -8.78
C LEU A 4 -4.32 2.62 -7.48
N VAL A 5 -3.49 3.40 -6.81
CA VAL A 5 -2.92 3.11 -5.49
C VAL A 5 -3.28 4.26 -4.56
N ILE A 6 -3.78 3.95 -3.37
CA ILE A 6 -4.10 4.90 -2.31
C ILE A 6 -3.79 4.30 -0.93
N GLY A 7 -3.28 5.11 -0.01
CA GLY A 7 -3.04 4.76 1.38
C GLY A 7 -3.60 5.83 2.31
N ASP A 8 -3.76 5.48 3.59
CA ASP A 8 -3.89 6.46 4.67
C ASP A 8 -5.12 7.38 4.49
N TRP A 9 -6.25 6.78 4.11
CA TRP A 9 -7.38 7.52 3.53
C TRP A 9 -8.64 7.60 4.41
N GLY A 10 -8.90 6.66 5.31
CA GLY A 10 -10.23 6.49 5.92
C GLY A 10 -10.64 7.52 6.96
N ARG A 11 -11.29 8.62 6.55
CA ARG A 11 -11.67 9.72 7.46
C ARG A 11 -13.07 10.29 7.20
N ASN A 12 -14.05 9.46 6.86
CA ASN A 12 -15.46 9.86 6.67
C ASN A 12 -15.67 11.02 5.67
N GLY A 13 -14.81 11.12 4.65
CA GLY A 13 -14.80 12.22 3.68
C GLY A 13 -14.02 13.46 4.12
N PHE A 14 -13.59 13.54 5.38
CA PHE A 14 -12.79 14.66 5.90
C PHE A 14 -11.35 14.66 5.40
N TYR A 15 -10.64 15.76 5.65
CA TYR A 15 -9.27 15.98 5.20
C TYR A 15 -9.12 15.71 3.70
N ASN A 16 -10.03 16.27 2.91
CA ASN A 16 -10.09 16.13 1.45
C ASN A 16 -10.17 14.70 0.92
N GLN A 17 -10.50 13.70 1.76
CA GLN A 17 -10.69 12.33 1.28
C GLN A 17 -11.73 12.27 0.15
N SER A 18 -12.86 12.98 0.28
CA SER A 18 -13.87 13.05 -0.78
C SER A 18 -13.37 13.75 -2.06
N LEU A 19 -12.45 14.70 -1.92
CA LEU A 19 -11.87 15.40 -3.06
C LEU A 19 -10.89 14.49 -3.82
N VAL A 20 -10.00 13.80 -3.09
CA VAL A 20 -9.12 12.75 -3.64
C VAL A 20 -9.94 11.67 -4.34
N ALA A 21 -11.02 11.18 -3.70
CA ALA A 21 -11.93 10.21 -4.29
C ALA A 21 -12.57 10.69 -5.60
N SER A 22 -12.92 11.98 -5.69
CA SER A 22 -13.44 12.57 -6.93
C SER A 22 -12.41 12.55 -8.06
N GLN A 23 -11.14 12.87 -7.76
CA GLN A 23 -10.07 12.85 -8.76
C GLN A 23 -9.68 11.43 -9.16
N MET A 24 -9.62 10.49 -8.21
CA MET A 24 -9.48 9.07 -8.51
C MET A 24 -10.58 8.59 -9.46
N GLY A 25 -11.82 9.06 -9.29
CA GLY A 25 -12.92 8.76 -10.21
C GLY A 25 -12.65 9.22 -11.64
N ARG A 26 -12.16 10.46 -11.82
CA ARG A 26 -11.83 11.03 -13.14
C ARG A 26 -10.65 10.31 -13.80
N VAL A 27 -9.58 10.09 -13.05
CA VAL A 27 -8.39 9.37 -13.55
C VAL A 27 -8.73 7.90 -13.83
N GLY A 28 -9.54 7.27 -12.98
CA GLY A 28 -10.00 5.91 -13.16
C GLY A 28 -10.85 5.72 -14.42
N GLU A 29 -11.66 6.73 -14.78
CA GLU A 29 -12.43 6.74 -16.02
C GLU A 29 -11.51 6.93 -17.24
N LEU A 30 -10.57 7.88 -17.17
CA LEU A 30 -9.62 8.16 -18.25
C LEU A 30 -8.74 6.95 -18.59
N LEU A 31 -8.27 6.24 -17.57
CA LEU A 31 -7.36 5.10 -17.72
C LEU A 31 -8.09 3.75 -17.91
N ASP A 32 -9.42 3.73 -17.77
CA ASP A 32 -10.23 2.50 -17.68
C ASP A 32 -9.59 1.46 -16.75
N ILE A 33 -9.55 1.79 -15.45
CA ILE A 33 -8.84 0.97 -14.46
C ILE A 33 -9.48 -0.41 -14.27
N ASP A 34 -8.62 -1.39 -14.01
CA ASP A 34 -8.98 -2.77 -13.70
C ASP A 34 -9.36 -2.94 -12.23
N PHE A 35 -8.66 -2.25 -11.32
CA PHE A 35 -8.85 -2.32 -9.87
C PHE A 35 -8.18 -1.14 -9.13
N VAL A 36 -8.40 -1.09 -7.81
CA VAL A 36 -7.70 -0.17 -6.88
C VAL A 36 -6.91 -1.00 -5.87
N ILE A 37 -5.72 -0.51 -5.51
CA ILE A 37 -4.90 -1.03 -4.41
C ILE A 37 -5.02 -0.06 -3.22
N SER A 38 -5.37 -0.59 -2.05
CA SER A 38 -5.24 0.12 -0.79
C SER A 38 -4.03 -0.40 -0.01
N VAL A 39 -3.07 0.48 0.28
CA VAL A 39 -1.81 0.15 0.98
C VAL A 39 -1.94 0.20 2.51
N GLY A 40 -3.15 0.18 3.05
CA GLY A 40 -3.41 0.15 4.49
C GLY A 40 -3.79 1.51 5.09
N ASP A 41 -4.00 1.48 6.40
CA ASP A 41 -4.61 2.57 7.18
C ASP A 41 -5.96 2.99 6.62
N ASN A 42 -6.80 1.97 6.50
CA ASN A 42 -8.10 2.06 5.83
C ASN A 42 -9.12 2.83 6.65
N PHE A 43 -8.99 2.85 7.99
CA PHE A 43 -9.99 3.44 8.89
C PHE A 43 -9.38 4.12 10.12
N TYR A 44 -9.26 5.45 10.09
CA TYR A 44 -8.72 6.21 11.21
C TYR A 44 -9.73 6.53 12.32
N ASN A 45 -9.28 6.86 13.54
CA ASN A 45 -7.89 6.72 14.03
C ASN A 45 -7.60 5.35 14.65
N THR A 46 -8.59 4.48 14.83
CA THR A 46 -8.45 3.23 15.60
C THR A 46 -9.25 2.10 14.96
N GLY A 47 -9.02 1.86 13.66
CA GLY A 47 -9.68 0.82 12.88
C GLY A 47 -11.21 0.88 12.88
N LEU A 48 -11.82 -0.28 12.62
CA LEU A 48 -13.23 -0.54 12.82
C LEU A 48 -13.47 -1.15 14.20
N THR A 49 -14.66 -1.03 14.78
CA THR A 49 -15.02 -1.73 16.03
C THR A 49 -15.69 -3.09 15.79
N GLY A 50 -15.79 -3.54 14.54
CA GLY A 50 -16.45 -4.78 14.14
C GLY A 50 -17.09 -4.70 12.75
N VAL A 51 -17.59 -5.84 12.25
CA VAL A 51 -18.13 -5.97 10.87
C VAL A 51 -19.36 -5.09 10.57
N LYS A 52 -20.02 -4.56 11.60
CA LYS A 52 -21.19 -3.67 11.49
C LYS A 52 -20.84 -2.19 11.71
N ASP A 53 -19.57 -1.85 11.90
CA ASP A 53 -19.17 -0.47 12.15
C ASP A 53 -19.62 0.45 10.99
N PRO A 54 -20.34 1.56 11.26
CA PRO A 54 -20.75 2.52 10.25
C PRO A 54 -19.58 3.22 9.55
N LYS A 55 -18.38 3.25 10.14
CA LYS A 55 -17.17 3.83 9.56
C LYS A 55 -16.80 3.18 8.23
N PHE A 56 -17.05 1.89 8.06
CA PHE A 56 -16.90 1.23 6.76
C PHE A 56 -17.71 1.93 5.66
N THR A 57 -19.00 2.15 5.90
CA THR A 57 -19.87 2.79 4.91
C THR A 57 -19.53 4.28 4.75
N THR A 58 -19.22 4.98 5.84
CA THR A 58 -19.01 6.44 5.83
C THR A 58 -17.63 6.86 5.36
N SER A 59 -16.61 6.00 5.50
CA SER A 59 -15.25 6.25 5.00
C SER A 59 -14.93 5.54 3.69
N PHE A 60 -15.64 4.47 3.31
CA PHE A 60 -15.37 3.73 2.07
C PHE A 60 -16.56 3.78 1.10
N SER A 61 -17.66 3.09 1.42
CA SER A 61 -18.75 2.86 0.45
C SER A 61 -19.40 4.15 -0.08
N ARG A 62 -19.58 5.16 0.78
CA ARG A 62 -20.19 6.44 0.41
C ARG A 62 -19.20 7.49 -0.09
N ILE A 63 -17.90 7.20 -0.06
CA ILE A 63 -16.85 8.13 -0.50
C ILE A 63 -16.43 7.82 -1.94
N TYR A 64 -16.09 6.57 -2.23
CA TYR A 64 -15.59 6.15 -3.54
C TYR A 64 -16.74 5.68 -4.45
N THR A 65 -17.64 6.60 -4.80
CA THR A 65 -18.91 6.30 -5.50
C THR A 65 -18.85 6.46 -7.01
N ALA A 66 -17.74 6.98 -7.57
CA ALA A 66 -17.60 7.14 -9.01
C ALA A 66 -17.76 5.80 -9.75
N PRO A 67 -18.43 5.76 -10.93
CA PRO A 67 -18.62 4.53 -11.69
C PRO A 67 -17.32 3.78 -12.01
N SER A 68 -16.26 4.51 -12.35
CA SER A 68 -14.92 3.98 -12.62
C SER A 68 -14.26 3.32 -11.40
N LEU A 69 -14.70 3.65 -10.18
CA LEU A 69 -14.22 3.06 -8.93
C LEU A 69 -15.10 1.90 -8.45
N GLN A 70 -16.13 1.50 -9.21
CA GLN A 70 -16.94 0.31 -8.94
C GLN A 70 -16.23 -0.96 -9.44
N LYS A 71 -14.97 -1.11 -9.03
CA LYS A 71 -14.03 -2.18 -9.37
C LYS A 71 -13.58 -2.86 -8.07
N PRO A 72 -12.88 -4.01 -8.11
CA PRO A 72 -12.29 -4.60 -6.92
C PRO A 72 -11.27 -3.66 -6.25
N TRP A 73 -11.26 -3.64 -4.92
CA TRP A 73 -10.29 -2.96 -4.07
C TRP A 73 -9.47 -4.01 -3.32
N TYR A 74 -8.23 -4.20 -3.76
CA TYR A 74 -7.27 -5.10 -3.14
C TYR A 74 -6.58 -4.37 -2.00
N THR A 75 -6.86 -4.80 -0.77
CA THR A 75 -6.56 -4.03 0.43
C THR A 75 -5.75 -4.85 1.43
N ILE A 76 -4.71 -4.23 1.99
CA ILE A 76 -3.99 -4.73 3.17
C ILE A 76 -4.31 -3.84 4.39
N LEU A 77 -3.85 -4.29 5.56
CA LEU A 77 -4.01 -3.56 6.82
C LEU A 77 -2.80 -2.65 7.06
N GLY A 78 -3.04 -1.47 7.64
CA GLY A 78 -2.01 -0.62 8.23
C GLY A 78 -2.01 -0.66 9.76
N ASN A 79 -1.14 0.12 10.40
CA ASN A 79 -1.02 0.10 11.85
C ASN A 79 -2.29 0.63 12.54
N HIS A 80 -2.97 1.62 11.98
CA HIS A 80 -4.23 2.13 12.54
C HIS A 80 -5.38 1.14 12.43
N ASP A 81 -5.36 0.24 11.44
CA ASP A 81 -6.36 -0.81 11.30
C ASP A 81 -6.28 -1.84 12.43
N TYR A 82 -5.06 -2.13 12.88
CA TYR A 82 -4.79 -2.96 14.03
C TYR A 82 -5.15 -2.31 15.37
N MET A 83 -5.27 -0.99 15.44
CA MET A 83 -5.72 -0.32 16.66
C MET A 83 -7.23 -0.52 16.93
N GLY A 84 -7.95 -1.14 16.00
CA GLY A 84 -9.34 -1.56 16.14
C GLY A 84 -9.50 -3.08 16.04
N ASP A 85 -10.63 -3.53 15.49
CA ASP A 85 -10.90 -4.91 15.14
C ASP A 85 -10.31 -5.20 13.74
N ALA A 86 -9.07 -5.66 13.70
CA ALA A 86 -8.38 -6.00 12.45
C ALA A 86 -9.10 -7.14 11.73
N LEU A 87 -9.58 -8.14 12.47
CA LEU A 87 -10.28 -9.29 11.92
C LEU A 87 -11.60 -8.89 11.24
N ALA A 88 -12.28 -7.85 11.72
CA ALA A 88 -13.48 -7.36 11.07
C ALA A 88 -13.23 -6.92 9.63
N GLN A 89 -12.08 -6.32 9.31
CA GLN A 89 -11.77 -5.90 7.94
C GLN A 89 -11.50 -7.08 7.00
N LEU A 90 -11.03 -8.21 7.55
CA LEU A 90 -10.72 -9.44 6.84
C LEU A 90 -11.94 -10.37 6.67
N ASP A 91 -13.03 -10.07 7.39
CA ASP A 91 -14.23 -10.90 7.45
C ASP A 91 -14.99 -10.85 6.11
N PRO A 92 -15.42 -12.00 5.54
CA PRO A 92 -16.25 -12.04 4.34
C PRO A 92 -17.56 -11.22 4.41
N ALA A 93 -18.06 -10.93 5.60
CA ALA A 93 -19.21 -10.04 5.81
C ALA A 93 -18.96 -8.62 5.27
N MET A 94 -17.70 -8.16 5.21
CA MET A 94 -17.37 -6.85 4.63
C MET A 94 -17.63 -6.83 3.13
N THR A 95 -17.25 -7.89 2.41
CA THR A 95 -17.56 -8.04 0.97
C THR A 95 -19.07 -8.15 0.73
N GLN A 96 -19.85 -8.67 1.69
CA GLN A 96 -21.32 -8.65 1.60
C GLN A 96 -21.91 -7.23 1.76
N ARG A 97 -21.25 -6.36 2.54
CA ARG A 97 -21.64 -4.96 2.69
C ARG A 97 -21.28 -4.12 1.47
N ASP A 98 -20.14 -4.41 0.84
CA ASP A 98 -19.67 -3.76 -0.38
C ASP A 98 -18.79 -4.74 -1.17
N SER A 99 -19.28 -5.21 -2.33
CA SER A 99 -18.65 -6.27 -3.13
C SER A 99 -17.28 -5.89 -3.68
N ARG A 100 -16.92 -4.61 -3.65
CA ARG A 100 -15.60 -4.12 -4.05
C ARG A 100 -14.53 -4.48 -3.02
N TRP A 101 -14.89 -4.68 -1.77
CA TRP A 101 -13.94 -4.87 -0.67
C TRP A 101 -13.32 -6.27 -0.68
N TYR A 102 -12.02 -6.33 -0.94
CA TYR A 102 -11.20 -7.53 -0.76
C TYR A 102 -10.01 -7.19 0.14
N CYS A 103 -10.06 -7.63 1.40
CA CYS A 103 -8.98 -7.40 2.34
C CYS A 103 -8.46 -8.72 2.93
N ARG A 104 -7.14 -8.88 2.89
CA ARG A 104 -6.39 -10.01 3.43
C ARG A 104 -5.10 -9.45 4.05
N ARG A 105 -4.54 -10.17 5.02
CA ARG A 105 -3.22 -9.83 5.60
C ARG A 105 -2.14 -9.91 4.53
N GLU A 106 -2.14 -11.03 3.82
CA GLU A 106 -1.21 -11.34 2.74
C GLU A 106 -1.94 -12.10 1.64
N PHE A 107 -1.55 -11.87 0.38
CA PHE A 107 -2.08 -12.58 -0.78
C PHE A 107 -1.27 -12.22 -2.03
N GLU A 108 -1.46 -13.01 -3.08
CA GLU A 108 -0.93 -12.72 -4.40
C GLU A 108 -2.05 -12.37 -5.39
N LEU A 109 -1.73 -11.50 -6.35
CA LEU A 109 -2.56 -11.20 -7.49
C LEU A 109 -1.73 -11.30 -8.77
N ARG A 110 -2.04 -12.29 -9.60
CA ARG A 110 -1.36 -12.50 -10.88
C ARG A 110 -2.24 -12.02 -12.02
N ARG A 111 -1.67 -11.23 -12.93
CA ARG A 111 -2.37 -10.71 -14.12
C ARG A 111 -1.55 -10.94 -15.38
N SER A 112 -2.19 -11.49 -16.41
CA SER A 112 -1.59 -11.59 -17.74
C SER A 112 -1.58 -10.22 -18.41
N LEU A 113 -0.44 -9.87 -19.00
CA LEU A 113 -0.24 -8.69 -19.84
C LEU A 113 -0.22 -9.09 -21.33
N SER A 114 0.19 -10.32 -21.62
CA SER A 114 0.07 -11.01 -22.91
C SER A 114 0.18 -12.54 -22.70
N CYS A 115 0.22 -13.31 -23.79
CA CYS A 115 0.47 -14.75 -23.74
C CYS A 115 1.80 -15.15 -23.09
N GLU A 116 2.80 -14.25 -23.11
CA GLU A 116 4.17 -14.51 -22.64
C GLU A 116 4.61 -13.56 -21.52
N SER A 117 3.73 -12.64 -21.09
CA SER A 117 4.05 -11.61 -20.11
C SER A 117 2.97 -11.52 -19.05
N SER A 118 3.40 -11.38 -17.79
CA SER A 118 2.52 -11.21 -16.65
C SER A 118 3.12 -10.24 -15.63
N VAL A 119 2.27 -9.76 -14.74
CA VAL A 119 2.66 -9.08 -13.51
C VAL A 119 2.13 -9.86 -12.33
N ASP A 120 3.00 -10.11 -11.36
CA ASP A 120 2.64 -10.66 -10.06
C ASP A 120 2.76 -9.55 -9.02
N LEU A 121 1.66 -9.33 -8.28
CA LEU A 121 1.60 -8.43 -7.14
C LEU A 121 1.56 -9.25 -5.86
N PHE A 122 2.45 -8.95 -4.92
CA PHE A 122 2.57 -9.63 -3.63
C PHE A 122 2.22 -8.64 -2.52
N PHE A 123 1.12 -8.91 -1.82
CA PHE A 123 0.65 -8.08 -0.72
C PHE A 123 1.13 -8.69 0.60
N ILE A 124 1.78 -7.87 1.43
CA ILE A 124 2.38 -8.33 2.71
C ILE A 124 1.88 -7.51 3.90
N ASP A 125 1.66 -8.19 5.01
CA ASP A 125 1.27 -7.56 6.28
C ASP A 125 2.51 -7.07 7.02
N THR A 126 2.80 -5.78 6.88
CA THR A 126 4.02 -5.18 7.47
C THR A 126 3.87 -4.83 8.95
N THR A 127 2.65 -4.63 9.46
CA THR A 127 2.41 -4.18 10.85
C THR A 127 3.00 -5.11 11.90
N PRO A 128 2.91 -6.45 11.77
CA PRO A 128 3.55 -7.35 12.71
C PRO A 128 5.07 -7.24 12.75
N PHE A 129 5.76 -6.68 11.76
CA PHE A 129 7.23 -6.60 11.77
C PHE A 129 7.76 -5.54 12.73
N ILE A 130 7.03 -4.44 12.90
CA ILE A 130 7.49 -3.27 13.67
C ILE A 130 7.56 -3.57 15.17
N ASP A 131 8.76 -3.49 15.76
CA ASP A 131 9.01 -3.85 17.16
C ASP A 131 8.28 -2.93 18.13
N GLU A 132 8.21 -1.63 17.82
CA GLU A 132 7.58 -0.61 18.67
C GLU A 132 6.15 -0.98 19.08
N TYR A 133 5.38 -1.57 18.16
CA TYR A 133 3.97 -1.90 18.40
C TYR A 133 3.77 -3.04 19.41
N TRP A 134 4.81 -3.84 19.68
CA TRP A 134 4.79 -4.92 20.65
C TRP A 134 5.27 -4.52 22.04
N MET A 135 5.82 -3.31 22.20
CA MET A 135 6.41 -2.90 23.45
C MET A 135 5.34 -2.67 24.53
N PRO A 136 5.58 -3.06 25.80
CA PRO A 136 4.62 -2.84 26.89
C PRO A 136 4.26 -1.37 27.16
N ASN A 137 5.10 -0.44 26.72
CA ASN A 137 4.90 1.00 26.83
C ASN A 137 4.34 1.62 25.54
N ALA A 138 3.93 0.81 24.56
CA ALA A 138 3.24 1.32 23.37
C ALA A 138 2.02 2.15 23.79
N THR A 139 1.84 3.30 23.14
CA THR A 139 0.77 4.25 23.48
C THR A 139 -0.61 3.78 23.01
N GLN A 140 -0.65 2.76 22.15
CA GLN A 140 -1.84 2.22 21.51
C GLN A 140 -1.94 0.71 21.78
N THR A 141 -3.18 0.20 21.82
CA THR A 141 -3.45 -1.23 21.87
C THR A 141 -3.62 -1.75 20.44
N PHE A 142 -2.95 -2.86 20.12
CA PHE A 142 -3.02 -3.49 18.81
C PHE A 142 -3.70 -4.86 18.89
N ASP A 143 -4.51 -5.17 17.88
CA ASP A 143 -5.23 -6.43 17.73
C ASP A 143 -4.38 -7.50 17.05
N TRP A 144 -3.69 -8.27 17.88
CA TRP A 144 -2.84 -9.37 17.44
C TRP A 144 -3.59 -10.69 17.22
N ARG A 145 -4.93 -10.70 17.27
CA ARG A 145 -5.71 -11.94 17.06
C ARG A 145 -5.48 -12.50 15.65
N GLY A 146 -5.44 -13.83 15.58
CA GLY A 146 -5.21 -14.55 14.33
C GLY A 146 -3.75 -14.51 13.84
N LEU A 147 -2.83 -13.96 14.63
CA LEU A 147 -1.39 -14.05 14.42
C LEU A 147 -0.78 -15.06 15.40
N ALA A 148 0.35 -15.65 15.02
CA ALA A 148 1.15 -16.44 15.94
C ALA A 148 1.69 -15.55 17.10
N PRO A 149 2.07 -16.12 18.25
CA PRO A 149 2.74 -15.37 19.31
C PRO A 149 3.99 -14.64 18.80
N ARG A 150 4.28 -13.43 19.29
CA ARG A 150 5.42 -12.60 18.80
C ARG A 150 6.75 -13.35 18.67
N GLN A 151 7.09 -14.20 19.64
CA GLN A 151 8.34 -14.97 19.59
C GLN A 151 8.34 -16.02 18.48
N GLU A 152 7.19 -16.65 18.23
CA GLU A 152 7.01 -17.53 17.08
C GLU A 152 6.97 -16.72 15.79
N GLN A 153 6.35 -15.53 15.77
CA GLN A 153 6.41 -14.64 14.61
C GLN A 153 7.82 -14.20 14.29
N LEU A 154 8.65 -13.78 15.24
CA LEU A 154 10.04 -13.42 14.99
C LEU A 154 10.83 -14.61 14.42
N ARG A 155 10.55 -15.82 14.91
CA ARG A 155 11.19 -17.05 14.42
C ARG A 155 10.68 -17.47 13.05
N SER A 156 9.37 -17.40 12.86
CA SER A 156 8.67 -17.67 11.61
C SER A 156 8.74 -16.49 10.65
N GLN A 157 9.28 -15.33 11.01
CA GLN A 157 9.57 -14.22 10.10
C GLN A 157 10.82 -14.52 9.30
N VAL A 158 11.78 -15.25 9.89
CA VAL A 158 12.86 -15.89 9.13
C VAL A 158 12.28 -16.96 8.17
N GLU A 159 11.34 -17.78 8.64
CA GLU A 159 10.70 -18.83 7.81
C GLU A 159 9.61 -18.28 6.83
N ALA A 160 9.04 -17.10 7.09
CA ALA A 160 8.07 -16.41 6.25
C ALA A 160 8.79 -15.51 5.25
N SER A 161 9.97 -14.98 5.59
CA SER A 161 10.97 -14.62 4.60
C SER A 161 11.22 -15.82 3.69
N ASP A 162 11.36 -17.06 4.19
CA ASP A 162 11.46 -18.26 3.32
C ASP A 162 10.17 -18.60 2.53
N ALA A 163 8.97 -18.31 3.04
CA ALA A 163 7.70 -18.58 2.35
C ALA A 163 7.36 -17.51 1.28
N ALA A 164 7.53 -16.23 1.61
CA ALA A 164 7.50 -15.12 0.66
C ALA A 164 8.63 -15.26 -0.37
N PHE A 165 9.82 -15.73 0.05
CA PHE A 165 10.92 -16.17 -0.81
C PHE A 165 10.48 -17.32 -1.70
N THR A 166 9.75 -18.33 -1.20
CA THR A 166 9.27 -19.44 -2.03
C THR A 166 8.31 -18.95 -3.12
N LEU A 167 7.38 -18.06 -2.79
CA LEU A 167 6.45 -17.48 -3.76
C LEU A 167 7.17 -16.59 -4.77
N LEU A 168 8.01 -15.66 -4.31
CA LEU A 168 8.80 -14.76 -5.15
C LEU A 168 9.83 -15.51 -6.03
N ALA A 169 10.44 -16.56 -5.49
CA ALA A 169 11.37 -17.45 -6.21
C ALA A 169 10.64 -18.27 -7.28
N SER A 170 9.40 -18.67 -7.03
CA SER A 170 8.60 -19.41 -8.01
C SER A 170 8.08 -18.51 -9.14
N SER A 171 7.95 -17.20 -8.89
CA SER A 171 7.44 -16.25 -9.87
C SER A 171 8.41 -16.05 -11.02
N ARG A 172 7.88 -16.26 -12.23
CA ARG A 172 8.53 -15.98 -13.51
C ARG A 172 7.89 -14.79 -14.22
N ALA A 173 7.14 -13.96 -13.49
CA ALA A 173 6.44 -12.83 -14.07
C ALA A 173 7.40 -11.82 -14.67
N THR A 174 6.93 -11.13 -15.71
CA THR A 174 7.68 -10.02 -16.32
C THR A 174 7.85 -8.89 -15.33
N TRP A 175 6.85 -8.63 -14.48
CA TRP A 175 6.94 -7.61 -13.41
C TRP A 175 6.62 -8.24 -12.06
N LYS A 176 7.43 -7.94 -11.05
CA LYS A 176 7.19 -8.32 -9.65
C LYS A 176 7.03 -7.06 -8.82
N ILE A 177 5.87 -6.87 -8.23
CA ILE A 177 5.54 -5.70 -7.43
C ILE A 177 5.18 -6.18 -6.02
N VAL A 178 5.78 -5.60 -4.99
CA VAL A 178 5.43 -5.87 -3.60
C VAL A 178 4.69 -4.68 -3.03
N VAL A 179 3.62 -4.95 -2.30
CA VAL A 179 2.76 -3.95 -1.67
C VAL A 179 2.75 -4.20 -0.17
N GLY A 180 3.13 -3.19 0.60
CA GLY A 180 3.10 -3.20 2.06
C GLY A 180 2.52 -1.90 2.61
N HIS A 181 2.39 -1.77 3.92
CA HIS A 181 1.93 -0.53 4.53
C HIS A 181 3.11 0.38 4.89
N HIS A 182 4.06 -0.15 5.66
CA HIS A 182 5.19 0.61 6.17
C HIS A 182 6.25 0.89 5.10
N THR A 183 7.05 1.92 5.36
CA THR A 183 8.15 2.41 4.53
C THR A 183 9.39 1.52 4.64
N MET A 184 9.99 1.15 3.51
CA MET A 184 11.37 0.66 3.50
C MET A 184 12.34 1.83 3.45
N HIS A 185 12.17 2.69 2.43
CA HIS A 185 12.85 3.97 2.33
C HIS A 185 11.82 5.09 2.28
N SER A 186 12.00 6.12 3.09
CA SER A 186 11.18 7.33 3.05
C SER A 186 11.87 8.53 3.69
N PHE A 187 11.61 9.72 3.14
CA PHE A 187 11.99 10.98 3.75
C PHE A 187 10.82 11.63 4.48
N GLY A 188 9.69 10.93 4.65
CA GLY A 188 8.54 11.39 5.40
C GLY A 188 8.79 11.50 6.91
N HIS A 189 7.68 11.59 7.64
CA HIS A 189 7.67 11.77 9.09
C HIS A 189 8.26 10.56 9.83
N HIS A 190 7.86 9.36 9.41
CA HIS A 190 8.32 8.09 9.97
C HIS A 190 9.71 7.77 9.41
N GLY A 191 9.85 7.77 8.08
CA GLY A 191 11.07 7.36 7.38
C GLY A 191 11.27 5.85 7.39
N ASP A 192 12.50 5.40 7.21
CA ASP A 192 12.83 3.98 7.01
C ASP A 192 12.44 3.09 8.21
N SER A 193 11.75 1.97 7.94
CA SER A 193 11.49 0.92 8.93
C SER A 193 12.66 -0.06 8.96
N VAL A 194 13.47 -0.01 10.02
CA VAL A 194 14.70 -0.81 10.15
C VAL A 194 14.43 -2.31 10.06
N GLU A 195 13.32 -2.78 10.61
CA GLU A 195 12.95 -4.19 10.58
C GLU A 195 12.69 -4.67 9.14
N LEU A 196 12.09 -3.82 8.29
CA LEU A 196 11.86 -4.16 6.90
C LEU A 196 13.15 -4.12 6.08
N LEU A 197 14.04 -3.16 6.36
CA LEU A 197 15.36 -3.09 5.74
C LEU A 197 16.23 -4.31 6.06
N ASP A 198 16.18 -4.80 7.29
CA ASP A 198 16.99 -5.93 7.72
C ASP A 198 16.41 -7.27 7.26
N GLN A 199 15.08 -7.42 7.28
CA GLN A 199 14.45 -8.74 7.14
C GLN A 199 13.80 -8.98 5.77
N ILE A 200 13.29 -7.94 5.12
CA ILE A 200 12.45 -8.08 3.91
C ILE A 200 13.17 -7.56 2.68
N LEU A 201 13.81 -6.39 2.74
CA LEU A 201 14.49 -5.79 1.60
C LEU A 201 15.51 -6.75 0.95
N PRO A 202 16.38 -7.48 1.69
CA PRO A 202 17.33 -8.41 1.09
C PRO A 202 16.65 -9.55 0.32
N VAL A 203 15.48 -10.00 0.79
CA VAL A 203 14.66 -11.02 0.11
C VAL A 203 14.11 -10.46 -1.20
N LEU A 204 13.60 -9.23 -1.19
CA LEU A 204 13.06 -8.59 -2.40
C LEU A 204 14.15 -8.39 -3.45
N GLU A 205 15.35 -7.97 -3.03
CA GLU A 205 16.51 -7.77 -3.91
C GLU A 205 17.01 -9.10 -4.49
N ALA A 206 17.07 -10.15 -3.69
CA ALA A 206 17.48 -11.49 -4.13
C ALA A 206 16.53 -12.10 -5.18
N HIS A 207 15.29 -11.60 -5.29
CA HIS A 207 14.27 -12.11 -6.21
C HIS A 207 13.91 -11.17 -7.36
N ASP A 208 14.72 -10.13 -7.59
CA ASP A 208 14.55 -9.16 -8.66
C ASP A 208 13.14 -8.50 -8.63
N VAL A 209 12.69 -8.08 -7.44
CA VAL A 209 11.50 -7.24 -7.32
C VAL A 209 11.74 -5.90 -8.05
N ASP A 210 10.74 -5.45 -8.80
CA ASP A 210 10.85 -4.23 -9.60
C ASP A 210 10.43 -2.99 -8.82
N ALA A 211 9.38 -3.12 -8.01
CA ALA A 211 8.85 -2.03 -7.21
C ALA A 211 8.30 -2.48 -5.86
N TYR A 212 8.51 -1.64 -4.85
CA TYR A 212 7.85 -1.71 -3.55
C TYR A 212 6.92 -0.50 -3.41
N ILE A 213 5.64 -0.74 -3.11
CA ILE A 213 4.62 0.30 -3.01
C ILE A 213 4.03 0.30 -1.60
N ASN A 214 4.04 1.46 -0.94
CA ASN A 214 3.63 1.60 0.46
C ASN A 214 2.79 2.87 0.76
N GLY A 215 2.33 2.99 2.00
CA GLY A 215 1.67 4.16 2.58
C GLY A 215 2.42 4.61 3.84
N HIS A 216 1.72 4.76 4.96
CA HIS A 216 2.24 5.05 6.31
C HIS A 216 2.85 6.43 6.51
N ASP A 217 3.77 6.83 5.64
CA ASP A 217 4.19 8.22 5.55
C ASP A 217 3.17 9.01 4.73
N HIS A 218 2.59 10.04 5.36
CA HIS A 218 1.44 10.74 4.81
C HIS A 218 1.80 11.76 3.70
N CYS A 219 2.47 11.28 2.67
CA CYS A 219 2.99 12.04 1.55
C CYS A 219 3.05 11.16 0.28
N LEU A 220 3.55 11.74 -0.81
CA LEU A 220 3.86 11.02 -2.04
C LEU A 220 5.36 11.04 -2.29
N GLU A 221 5.96 9.88 -2.56
CA GLU A 221 7.40 9.78 -2.82
C GLU A 221 7.73 8.78 -3.93
N HIS A 222 8.81 9.09 -4.65
CA HIS A 222 9.50 8.18 -5.57
C HIS A 222 10.98 8.18 -5.22
N ILE A 223 11.44 7.04 -4.70
CA ILE A 223 12.81 6.82 -4.26
C ILE A 223 13.42 5.69 -5.09
N LYS A 224 14.64 5.93 -5.58
CA LYS A 224 15.40 4.99 -6.38
C LYS A 224 16.89 5.16 -6.11
N HIS A 225 17.45 4.21 -5.36
CA HIS A 225 18.89 4.11 -5.12
C HIS A 225 19.61 3.52 -6.32
N SER A 226 20.87 3.91 -6.53
CA SER A 226 21.68 3.48 -7.68
C SER A 226 22.15 2.01 -7.59
N ASP A 227 22.23 1.48 -6.39
CA ASP A 227 22.67 0.12 -6.06
C ASP A 227 21.51 -0.88 -5.95
N SER A 228 20.27 -0.41 -5.77
CA SER A 228 19.08 -1.28 -5.75
C SER A 228 18.35 -1.29 -7.09
N LYS A 229 17.88 -2.47 -7.51
CA LYS A 229 16.98 -2.62 -8.68
C LYS A 229 15.53 -2.25 -8.37
N ILE A 230 15.15 -2.21 -7.10
CA ILE A 230 13.79 -1.88 -6.67
C ILE A 230 13.54 -0.39 -6.81
N THR A 231 12.33 -0.01 -7.20
CA THR A 231 11.82 1.36 -7.13
C THR A 231 10.84 1.46 -5.97
N PHE A 232 11.03 2.43 -5.07
CA PHE A 232 10.20 2.61 -3.88
C PHE A 232 9.21 3.74 -4.14
N ILE A 233 7.92 3.44 -3.90
CA ILE A 233 6.81 4.34 -4.20
C ILE A 233 5.94 4.47 -2.96
N THR A 234 5.86 5.68 -2.41
CA THR A 234 4.96 5.97 -1.30
C THR A 234 3.73 6.69 -1.81
N SER A 235 2.56 6.15 -1.47
CA SER A 235 1.24 6.68 -1.82
C SER A 235 0.35 6.81 -0.58
N GLY A 236 0.88 7.38 0.50
CA GLY A 236 0.18 7.57 1.79
C GLY A 236 -0.61 8.87 1.91
N ALA A 237 -0.96 9.48 0.78
CA ALA A 237 -1.52 10.83 0.73
C ALA A 237 -3.05 10.88 0.57
N GLY A 238 -3.76 9.77 0.83
CA GLY A 238 -5.18 9.63 0.48
C GLY A 238 -6.14 10.49 1.32
N SER A 239 -5.67 11.01 2.46
CA SER A 239 -6.43 11.91 3.32
C SER A 239 -5.48 12.84 4.08
N LYS A 240 -5.48 12.89 5.42
CA LYS A 240 -4.67 13.84 6.21
C LYS A 240 -3.17 13.70 5.89
N SER A 241 -2.54 14.75 5.35
CA SER A 241 -1.11 14.82 5.02
C SER A 241 -0.43 16.01 5.74
N TRP A 242 0.71 16.51 5.22
CA TRP A 242 1.47 17.65 5.76
C TRP A 242 2.19 17.33 7.07
N GLN A 243 2.87 16.19 7.11
CA GLN A 243 3.70 15.79 8.26
C GLN A 243 5.18 16.17 8.08
N GLY A 244 5.53 16.76 6.94
CA GLY A 244 6.88 17.19 6.60
C GLY A 244 7.67 16.12 5.85
N ILE A 245 8.61 16.60 5.04
CA ILE A 245 9.61 15.77 4.35
C ILE A 245 10.99 16.25 4.76
N ARG A 246 11.81 15.32 5.23
CA ARG A 246 13.19 15.54 5.65
C ARG A 246 14.02 15.99 4.45
N PRO A 247 14.96 16.94 4.62
CA PRO A 247 15.81 17.38 3.52
C PRO A 247 16.62 16.23 2.92
N ALA A 248 16.51 16.03 1.62
CA ALA A 248 17.25 15.03 0.88
C ALA A 248 17.47 15.45 -0.57
N THR A 249 18.40 14.76 -1.22
CA THR A 249 18.80 15.05 -2.60
C THR A 249 18.72 13.79 -3.46
N VAL A 250 18.88 13.95 -4.77
CA VAL A 250 19.01 12.82 -5.70
C VAL A 250 20.16 11.87 -5.32
N ALA A 251 21.22 12.39 -4.69
CA ALA A 251 22.32 11.55 -4.18
C ALA A 251 21.88 10.60 -3.06
N ASN A 252 20.79 10.92 -2.35
CA ASN A 252 20.15 10.05 -1.37
C ASN A 252 19.11 9.11 -2.01
N GLY A 253 18.95 9.13 -3.34
CA GLY A 253 17.94 8.35 -4.06
C GLY A 253 16.56 9.00 -4.14
N LEU A 254 16.35 10.21 -3.61
CA LEU A 254 15.07 10.91 -3.69
C LEU A 254 14.89 11.58 -5.06
N HIS A 255 13.97 11.06 -5.87
CA HIS A 255 13.65 11.62 -7.20
C HIS A 255 12.44 12.54 -7.16
N PHE A 256 11.47 12.25 -6.30
CA PHE A 256 10.30 13.09 -6.08
C PHE A 256 9.74 12.89 -4.67
N ALA A 257 9.26 13.99 -4.10
CA ALA A 257 8.62 14.05 -2.79
C ALA A 257 7.57 15.17 -2.81
N TYR A 258 6.38 14.91 -2.29
CA TYR A 258 5.32 15.89 -2.16
C TYR A 258 4.61 15.76 -0.83
N ASP A 259 4.78 16.77 0.02
CA ASP A 259 4.14 16.88 1.33
C ASP A 259 2.73 17.46 1.15
N GLY A 260 1.82 16.61 0.71
CA GLY A 260 0.45 16.97 0.44
C GLY A 260 -0.39 15.74 0.14
N GLN A 261 -1.61 15.99 -0.33
CA GLN A 261 -2.64 14.96 -0.51
C GLN A 261 -2.73 14.54 -1.96
N GLY A 262 -3.06 13.27 -2.22
CA GLY A 262 -3.00 12.70 -3.55
C GLY A 262 -3.07 11.19 -3.58
N PHE A 263 -2.74 10.64 -4.75
CA PHE A 263 -2.73 9.19 -5.02
C PHE A 263 -1.82 8.90 -6.23
N VAL A 264 -1.61 7.63 -6.52
CA VAL A 264 -0.79 7.19 -7.65
C VAL A 264 -1.64 6.39 -8.65
N SER A 265 -1.45 6.60 -9.94
CA SER A 265 -1.92 5.67 -10.98
C SER A 265 -0.76 4.83 -11.51
N ALA A 266 -1.08 3.63 -11.96
CA ALA A 266 -0.14 2.67 -12.48
C ALA A 266 -0.67 2.07 -13.79
N SER A 267 0.17 2.06 -14.82
CA SER A 267 -0.08 1.41 -16.11
C SER A 267 1.06 0.44 -16.41
N VAL A 268 0.76 -0.85 -16.33
CA VAL A 268 1.71 -1.94 -16.57
C VAL A 268 1.45 -2.55 -17.95
N GLY A 269 2.48 -2.54 -18.79
CA GLY A 269 2.55 -3.18 -20.10
C GLY A 269 3.72 -4.15 -20.21
N ARG A 270 3.89 -4.77 -21.39
CA ARG A 270 4.89 -5.83 -21.62
C ARG A 270 6.34 -5.42 -21.30
N SER A 271 6.71 -4.17 -21.59
CA SER A 271 8.08 -3.66 -21.45
C SER A 271 8.15 -2.31 -20.72
N SER A 272 7.01 -1.82 -20.24
CA SER A 272 6.96 -0.55 -19.51
C SER A 272 6.02 -0.65 -18.33
N PHE A 273 6.41 -0.02 -17.24
CA PHE A 273 5.58 0.21 -16.08
C PHE A 273 5.64 1.70 -15.76
N LEU A 274 4.53 2.39 -16.03
CA LEU A 274 4.34 3.81 -15.83
C LEU A 274 3.63 4.06 -14.50
N LEU A 275 4.13 5.02 -13.74
CA LEU A 275 3.55 5.52 -12.50
C LEU A 275 3.39 7.04 -12.58
N GLU A 276 2.20 7.54 -12.28
CA GLU A 276 1.91 8.97 -12.22
C GLU A 276 1.38 9.35 -10.84
N PHE A 277 1.89 10.44 -10.28
CA PHE A 277 1.54 10.96 -8.97
C PHE A 277 0.61 12.15 -9.15
N TYR A 278 -0.55 12.11 -8.51
CA TYR A 278 -1.56 13.15 -8.62
C TYR A 278 -1.75 13.84 -7.28
N ASP A 279 -1.90 15.16 -7.29
CA ASP A 279 -2.39 15.88 -6.12
C ASP A 279 -3.91 15.69 -5.93
N ALA A 280 -4.44 16.18 -4.81
CA ALA A 280 -5.87 16.15 -4.52
C ALA A 280 -6.74 16.95 -5.52
N PHE A 281 -6.15 17.76 -6.40
CA PHE A 281 -6.86 18.50 -7.44
C PHE A 281 -6.82 17.79 -8.80
N GLY A 282 -6.09 16.68 -8.91
CA GLY A 282 -5.94 15.88 -10.12
C GLY A 282 -4.81 16.35 -11.04
N ASN A 283 -3.92 17.23 -10.56
CA ASN A 283 -2.73 17.63 -11.31
C ASN A 283 -1.67 16.53 -11.22
N VAL A 284 -1.06 16.17 -12.35
CA VAL A 284 0.11 15.30 -12.36
C VAL A 284 1.31 16.08 -11.81
N LEU A 285 1.84 15.62 -10.68
CA LEU A 285 3.00 16.22 -10.02
C LEU A 285 4.31 15.59 -10.48
N HIS A 286 4.28 14.30 -10.78
CA HIS A 286 5.46 13.53 -11.15
C HIS A 286 5.09 12.30 -11.96
N THR A 287 5.99 11.88 -12.82
CA THR A 287 5.85 10.72 -13.68
C THR A 287 7.16 9.92 -13.66
N THR A 288 7.08 8.62 -13.46
CA THR A 288 8.24 7.72 -13.56
C THR A 288 7.93 6.49 -14.41
N HIS A 289 8.96 5.98 -15.07
CA HIS A 289 8.86 4.84 -15.97
C HIS A 289 9.93 3.81 -15.65
N LEU A 290 9.51 2.60 -15.31
CA LEU A 290 10.36 1.43 -15.31
C LEU A 290 10.29 0.76 -16.68
N ARG A 291 11.42 0.22 -17.16
CA ARG A 291 11.52 -0.43 -18.47
C ARG A 291 12.20 -1.79 -18.37
N LYS A 292 11.75 -2.74 -19.19
CA LYS A 292 12.39 -4.05 -19.42
C LYS A 292 12.64 -4.25 -20.90
#